data_AF-A0A8H6ZZA7-F1
#
_entry.id   AF-A0A8H6ZZA7-F1
#
_cell.length_a   1.000
_cell.length_b   1.000
_cell.length_c   1.000
_cell.angle_alpha   90.00
_cell.angle_beta   90.00
_cell.angle_gamma   90.00
#
_symmetry.space_group_name_H-M   'P 1'
#
loop_
_entity.id
_entity.type
_entity.pdbx_description
1 polymer ?
#
loop_
_entity_poly.entity_id
_entity_poly.type
_entity_poly.pdbx_seq_one_letter_code
_entity_poly.pdbx_strand_id
1 'polypeptide(L)'
;MAVPRQCLHIAARYGLIIQRRAISSLSSTKPKTDSLGIPLRPTWSVNDLLSSYPTPSVNHAELEQLHKLSALKIPEKDSDEYHKLKGDLEELVRLVEAVKLVDTEGVELAEAVVSADIPPEEETQEHTPRGRGLLEYAHRVKEEFYVVDTDARQ
;
A
#
# COMPACT_ATOMS: atom_id res chain seq x y z
N MET A 1 -38.28 -33.63 -18.71
CA MET A 1 -37.18 -33.59 -17.72
C MET A 1 -36.08 -34.52 -18.17
N ALA A 2 -34.99 -33.99 -18.74
CA ALA A 2 -33.67 -34.61 -18.84
C ALA A 2 -32.80 -33.71 -19.72
N VAL A 3 -31.82 -33.02 -19.12
CA VAL A 3 -30.76 -32.32 -19.86
C VAL A 3 -29.48 -33.12 -19.64
N PRO A 4 -28.88 -33.71 -20.69
CA PRO A 4 -27.63 -34.44 -20.54
C PRO A 4 -26.45 -33.48 -20.41
N ARG A 5 -25.59 -33.81 -19.44
CA ARG A 5 -24.29 -33.22 -19.20
C ARG A 5 -23.38 -33.44 -20.42
N GLN A 6 -22.86 -32.36 -20.99
CA GLN A 6 -21.69 -32.42 -21.85
C GLN A 6 -20.54 -31.73 -21.13
N CYS A 7 -19.72 -32.55 -20.47
CA CYS A 7 -18.33 -32.22 -20.18
C CYS A 7 -17.49 -32.66 -21.39
N LEU A 8 -16.58 -31.80 -21.83
CA LEU A 8 -15.19 -32.09 -22.27
C LEU A 8 -14.76 -31.07 -23.33
N HIS A 9 -13.46 -30.79 -23.32
CA HIS A 9 -12.71 -29.78 -24.09
C HIS A 9 -12.81 -28.39 -23.45
N ILE A 10 -11.76 -27.85 -22.80
CA ILE A 10 -10.39 -27.74 -23.28
C ILE A 10 -9.44 -27.83 -22.08
N ALA A 11 -8.86 -29.00 -21.85
CA ALA A 11 -7.74 -29.19 -20.92
C ALA A 11 -6.55 -29.69 -21.74
N ALA A 12 -5.87 -28.79 -22.44
CA ALA A 12 -4.55 -29.00 -22.99
C ALA A 12 -4.07 -27.69 -23.61
N ARG A 13 -3.18 -26.95 -22.92
CA ARG A 13 -1.93 -26.42 -23.53
C ARG A 13 -1.11 -25.43 -22.72
N TYR A 14 -1.56 -24.97 -21.55
CA TYR A 14 -0.69 -24.19 -20.67
C TYR A 14 -0.56 -24.90 -19.34
N GLY A 15 0.51 -25.70 -19.24
CA GLY A 15 0.98 -26.26 -17.99
C GLY A 15 1.49 -25.15 -17.09
N LEU A 16 0.59 -24.55 -16.32
CA LEU A 16 0.95 -23.93 -15.05
C LEU A 16 0.49 -24.90 -13.97
N ILE A 17 1.47 -25.66 -13.50
CA ILE A 17 1.38 -26.43 -12.27
C ILE A 17 1.09 -25.40 -11.19
N ILE A 18 -0.18 -25.31 -10.79
CA ILE A 18 -0.55 -24.73 -9.51
C ILE A 18 0.18 -25.59 -8.49
N GLN A 19 1.36 -25.16 -8.05
CA GLN A 19 1.84 -25.57 -6.75
C GLN A 19 0.85 -24.97 -5.77
N ARG A 20 -0.28 -25.68 -5.58
CA ARG A 20 -0.96 -25.68 -4.31
C ARG A 20 0.20 -25.91 -3.35
N ARG A 21 0.54 -24.91 -2.53
CA ARG A 21 1.16 -25.26 -1.26
C ARG A 21 0.17 -26.24 -0.68
N ALA A 22 0.50 -27.52 -0.78
CA ALA A 22 0.00 -28.49 0.15
C ALA A 22 0.22 -27.77 1.47
N ILE A 23 -0.86 -27.41 2.14
CA ILE A 23 -0.82 -27.18 3.57
C ILE A 23 -0.27 -28.52 4.02
N SER A 24 1.06 -28.59 4.16
CA SER A 24 1.80 -29.79 4.51
C SER A 24 1.03 -30.31 5.68
N SER A 25 0.39 -31.48 5.50
CA SER A 25 -0.63 -31.97 6.40
C SER A 25 -0.09 -31.85 7.82
N LEU A 26 -0.49 -30.78 8.52
CA LEU A 26 -0.25 -30.72 9.95
C LEU A 26 -1.00 -31.94 10.42
N SER A 27 -0.26 -32.87 11.03
CA SER A 27 -0.83 -34.02 11.71
C SER A 27 -2.12 -33.54 12.36
N SER A 28 -3.25 -34.10 11.92
CA SER A 28 -4.60 -33.65 12.27
C SER A 28 -4.87 -33.89 13.75
N THR A 29 -4.19 -33.12 14.59
CA THR A 29 -4.39 -33.03 16.03
C THR A 29 -5.42 -31.94 16.20
N LYS A 30 -6.66 -32.35 16.48
CA LYS A 30 -7.73 -31.41 16.79
C LYS A 30 -7.25 -30.50 17.92
N PRO A 31 -7.34 -29.16 17.78
CA PRO A 31 -6.93 -28.26 18.84
C PRO A 31 -7.74 -28.60 20.10
N LYS A 32 -7.07 -28.64 21.25
CA LYS A 32 -7.76 -28.82 22.53
C LYS A 32 -8.72 -27.66 22.71
N THR A 33 -9.99 -27.97 22.89
CA THR A 33 -11.08 -26.99 23.02
C THR A 33 -11.69 -27.09 24.40
N ASP A 34 -12.25 -25.99 24.89
CA ASP A 34 -13.09 -25.96 26.09
C ASP A 34 -14.47 -26.60 25.81
N SER A 35 -15.25 -26.81 26.85
CA SER A 35 -16.67 -27.18 26.85
C SER A 35 -17.54 -26.35 25.89
N LEU A 36 -17.15 -25.10 25.59
CA LEU A 36 -17.80 -24.21 24.63
C LEU A 36 -17.25 -24.32 23.19
N GLY A 37 -16.30 -25.21 22.93
CA GLY A 37 -15.68 -25.38 21.61
C GLY A 37 -14.62 -24.35 21.24
N ILE A 38 -14.24 -23.46 22.17
CA ILE A 38 -13.19 -22.45 21.96
C ILE A 38 -11.82 -23.11 22.14
N PRO A 39 -10.85 -22.93 21.23
CA PRO A 39 -9.54 -23.52 21.37
C PRO A 39 -8.78 -22.93 22.56
N LEU A 40 -8.18 -23.79 23.38
CA LEU A 40 -7.40 -23.42 24.57
C LEU A 40 -6.11 -22.66 24.23
N ARG A 41 -5.70 -22.70 22.97
CA ARG A 41 -4.55 -21.97 22.43
C ARG A 41 -4.92 -21.39 21.06
N PRO A 42 -4.41 -20.20 20.70
CA PRO A 42 -4.61 -19.68 19.36
C PRO A 42 -4.06 -20.67 18.33
N THR A 43 -4.87 -20.99 17.33
CA THR A 43 -4.48 -21.90 16.23
C THR A 43 -3.48 -21.25 15.28
N TRP A 44 -3.44 -19.92 15.27
CA TRP A 44 -2.46 -19.10 14.57
C TRP A 44 -2.36 -17.75 15.27
N SER A 45 -1.21 -17.08 15.11
CA SER A 45 -0.97 -15.72 15.56
C SER A 45 -0.76 -14.84 14.35
N VAL A 46 -1.41 -13.66 14.33
CA VAL A 46 -1.19 -12.65 13.30
C VAL A 46 0.27 -12.19 13.29
N ASN A 47 0.88 -12.08 14.47
CA ASN A 47 2.28 -11.68 14.58
C ASN A 47 3.22 -12.71 13.94
N ASP A 48 2.93 -14.00 14.10
CA ASP A 48 3.73 -15.08 13.50
C ASP A 48 3.57 -15.09 11.98
N LEU A 49 2.37 -14.80 11.49
CA LEU A 49 2.10 -14.65 10.07
C LEU A 49 2.88 -13.46 9.48
N LEU A 50 2.78 -12.28 10.10
CA LEU A 50 3.44 -11.06 9.62
C LEU A 50 4.97 -11.14 9.70
N SER A 51 5.50 -11.83 10.72
CA SER A 51 6.95 -12.04 10.89
C SER A 51 7.53 -13.05 9.88
N SER A 52 6.69 -13.85 9.22
CA SER A 52 7.12 -14.83 8.23
C SER A 52 7.44 -14.23 6.86
N TYR A 53 7.03 -12.98 6.60
CA TYR A 53 7.32 -12.29 5.35
C TYR A 53 8.74 -11.72 5.37
N PRO A 54 9.46 -11.79 4.24
CA PRO A 54 10.78 -11.18 4.13
C PRO A 54 10.66 -9.67 4.34
N THR A 55 11.64 -9.10 5.03
CA THR A 55 11.78 -7.64 5.08
C THR A 55 12.61 -7.21 3.88
N PRO A 56 12.06 -6.46 2.92
CA PRO A 56 12.85 -5.93 1.82
C PRO A 56 13.84 -4.90 2.35
N SER A 57 15.07 -4.94 1.84
CA SER A 57 16.07 -3.94 2.23
C SER A 57 15.98 -2.73 1.32
N VAL A 58 15.88 -1.55 1.94
CA VAL A 58 15.88 -0.27 1.23
C VAL A 58 17.31 0.24 1.14
N ASN A 59 17.79 0.49 -0.08
CA ASN A 59 19.12 1.04 -0.28
C ASN A 59 19.14 2.55 0.05
N HIS A 60 20.32 3.07 0.43
CA HIS A 60 20.49 4.49 0.74
C HIS A 60 20.07 5.40 -0.42
N ALA A 61 20.43 5.04 -1.66
CA ALA A 61 20.05 5.79 -2.85
C ALA A 61 18.53 5.87 -3.06
N GLU A 62 17.80 4.80 -2.70
CA GLU A 62 16.33 4.78 -2.79
C GLU A 62 15.70 5.67 -1.73
N LEU A 63 16.26 5.66 -0.51
CA LEU A 63 15.82 6.53 0.57
C LEU A 63 16.07 8.01 0.22
N GLU A 64 17.24 8.32 -0.32
CA GLU A 64 17.56 9.66 -0.82
C GLU A 64 16.60 10.11 -1.93
N GLN A 65 16.32 9.22 -2.89
CA GLN A 65 15.38 9.50 -3.95
C GLN A 65 13.96 9.75 -3.41
N LEU A 66 13.51 8.95 -2.44
CA LEU A 66 12.19 9.09 -1.84
C LEU A 66 12.04 10.41 -1.08
N HIS A 67 13.06 10.81 -0.31
CA HIS A 67 13.08 12.12 0.35
C HIS A 67 13.05 13.27 -0.65
N LYS A 68 13.84 13.16 -1.73
CA LYS A 68 13.85 14.17 -2.79
C LYS A 68 12.47 14.31 -3.45
N LEU A 69 11.81 13.20 -3.76
CA LEU A 69 10.47 13.20 -4.35
C LEU A 69 9.41 13.74 -3.38
N SER A 70 9.60 13.51 -2.09
CA SER A 70 8.71 14.00 -1.03
C SER A 70 9.05 15.43 -0.59
N ALA A 71 10.04 16.07 -1.21
CA ALA A 71 10.57 17.38 -0.82
C ALA A 71 10.98 17.47 0.67
N LEU A 72 11.47 16.36 1.23
CA LEU A 72 11.93 16.27 2.61
C LEU A 72 13.45 16.40 2.70
N LYS A 73 13.93 16.93 3.84
CA LYS A 73 15.36 16.91 4.19
C LYS A 73 15.75 15.51 4.64
N ILE A 74 16.92 15.05 4.21
CA ILE A 74 17.45 13.73 4.57
C ILE A 74 18.25 13.87 5.87
N PRO A 75 18.07 12.98 6.86
CA PRO A 75 18.92 12.95 8.04
C PRO A 75 20.36 12.58 7.68
N GLU A 76 21.32 12.92 8.54
CA GLU A 76 22.72 12.59 8.28
C GLU A 76 22.92 11.08 8.12
N LYS A 77 23.78 10.70 7.18
CA LYS A 77 24.08 9.30 6.88
C LYS A 77 24.63 8.62 8.14
N ASP A 78 24.12 7.43 8.45
CA ASP A 78 24.51 6.62 9.62
C ASP A 78 24.17 7.28 10.98
N SER A 79 23.29 8.29 10.99
CA SER A 79 22.69 8.79 12.24
C SER A 79 21.67 7.81 12.83
N ASP A 80 21.43 7.89 14.14
CA ASP A 80 20.38 7.10 14.82
C ASP A 80 19.00 7.34 14.19
N GLU A 81 18.72 8.58 13.79
CA GLU A 81 17.48 8.96 13.10
C GLU A 81 17.37 8.28 11.73
N TYR A 82 18.47 8.21 10.98
CA TYR A 82 18.52 7.51 9.70
C TYR A 82 18.25 6.01 9.87
N HIS A 83 18.87 5.35 10.86
CA HIS A 83 18.66 3.93 11.13
C HIS A 83 17.22 3.63 11.56
N LYS A 84 16.65 4.48 12.42
CA LYS A 84 15.26 4.35 12.86
C LYS A 84 14.31 4.51 11.67
N LEU A 85 14.47 5.57 10.89
CA LEU A 85 13.64 5.85 9.72
C LEU A 85 13.71 4.73 8.69
N LYS A 86 14.92 4.21 8.43
CA LYS A 86 15.11 3.08 7.53
C LYS A 86 14.38 1.83 8.03
N GLY A 87 14.52 1.51 9.31
CA GLY A 87 13.84 0.36 9.92
C GLY A 87 12.31 0.47 9.85
N ASP A 88 11.77 1.66 10.17
CA ASP A 88 10.33 1.94 10.10
C ASP A 88 9.80 1.77 8.66
N LEU A 89 10.55 2.24 7.66
CA LEU A 89 10.17 2.13 6.25
C LEU A 89 10.21 0.68 5.78
N GLU A 90 11.26 -0.07 6.13
CA GLU A 90 11.39 -1.49 5.82
C GLU A 90 10.26 -2.33 6.45
N GLU A 91 9.84 -2.01 7.68
CA GLU A 91 8.69 -2.65 8.33
C GLU A 91 7.37 -2.35 7.62
N LEU A 92 7.15 -1.09 7.22
CA LEU A 92 5.95 -0.70 6.46
C LEU A 92 5.88 -1.42 5.10
N VAL A 93 7.02 -1.53 4.40
CA VAL A 93 7.05 -2.23 3.11
C VAL A 93 6.76 -3.73 3.30
N ARG A 94 7.31 -4.37 4.35
CA ARG A 94 7.01 -5.78 4.68
C ARG A 94 5.51 -6.03 4.82
N LEU A 95 4.76 -5.11 5.43
CA LEU A 95 3.31 -5.23 5.56
C LEU A 95 2.60 -5.19 4.20
N VAL A 96 3.07 -4.37 3.27
CA VAL A 96 2.50 -4.25 1.92
C VAL A 96 2.87 -5.44 1.03
N GLU A 97 4.01 -6.10 1.26
CA GLU A 97 4.38 -7.30 0.52
C GLU A 97 3.40 -8.45 0.71
N ALA A 98 2.78 -8.57 1.90
CA ALA A 98 1.75 -9.56 2.15
C ALA A 98 0.55 -9.41 1.19
N VAL A 99 0.23 -8.17 0.79
CA VAL A 99 -0.87 -7.88 -0.15
C VAL A 99 -0.51 -8.30 -1.58
N LYS A 100 0.77 -8.22 -1.96
CA LYS A 100 1.25 -8.64 -3.30
C LYS A 100 1.10 -10.14 -3.55
N LEU A 101 0.98 -10.94 -2.49
CA LEU A 101 0.82 -12.39 -2.59
C LEU A 101 -0.64 -12.83 -2.81
N VAL A 102 -1.58 -11.89 -2.75
CA VAL A 102 -2.99 -12.16 -3.00
C VAL A 102 -3.20 -12.31 -4.51
N ASP A 103 -3.92 -13.36 -4.89
CA ASP A 103 -4.34 -13.58 -6.27
C ASP A 103 -5.36 -12.50 -6.68
N THR A 104 -4.99 -11.71 -7.69
CA THR A 104 -5.82 -10.64 -8.25
C THR A 104 -6.27 -10.95 -9.68
N GLU A 105 -6.13 -12.21 -10.15
CA GLU A 105 -6.62 -12.61 -11.46
C GLU A 105 -8.12 -12.33 -11.60
N GLY A 106 -8.50 -11.56 -12.62
CA GLY A 106 -9.89 -11.18 -12.89
C GLY A 106 -10.42 -10.00 -12.07
N VAL A 107 -9.58 -9.31 -11.29
CA VAL A 107 -9.94 -8.06 -10.62
C VAL A 107 -9.68 -6.89 -11.55
N GLU A 108 -10.72 -6.13 -11.89
CA GLU A 108 -10.57 -4.86 -12.61
C GLU A 108 -10.18 -3.76 -11.61
N LEU A 109 -9.23 -2.90 -12.02
CA LEU A 109 -8.90 -1.70 -11.26
C LEU A 109 -10.13 -0.80 -11.25
N ALA A 110 -10.74 -0.65 -10.06
CA ALA A 110 -11.66 0.43 -9.81
C ALA A 110 -10.82 1.73 -9.81
N GLU A 111 -10.62 2.32 -11.00
CA GLU A 111 -10.35 3.75 -11.07
C GLU A 111 -11.45 4.42 -10.26
N ALA A 112 -11.04 5.33 -9.36
CA ALA A 112 -11.92 5.92 -8.37
C ALA A 112 -13.30 6.17 -8.99
N VAL A 113 -14.34 5.61 -8.36
CA VAL A 113 -15.73 5.97 -8.64
C VAL A 113 -15.93 7.40 -8.14
N VAL A 114 -15.22 8.34 -8.75
CA VAL A 114 -15.72 9.68 -8.95
C VAL A 114 -16.87 9.43 -9.91
N SER A 115 -18.06 9.17 -9.35
CA SER A 115 -19.28 9.08 -10.14
C SER A 115 -19.21 10.20 -11.18
N ALA A 116 -19.30 9.83 -12.44
CA ALA A 116 -19.14 10.70 -13.61
C ALA A 116 -20.24 11.77 -13.74
N ASP A 117 -20.84 12.16 -12.61
CA ASP A 117 -21.92 13.11 -12.44
C ASP A 117 -21.68 13.94 -11.15
N ILE A 118 -20.43 14.30 -10.85
CA ILE A 118 -20.20 15.52 -10.06
C ILE A 118 -20.38 16.65 -11.07
N PRO A 119 -21.55 17.33 -11.12
CA PRO A 119 -21.64 18.54 -11.90
C PRO A 119 -20.53 19.48 -11.41
N PRO A 120 -19.86 20.23 -12.30
CA PRO A 120 -18.95 21.28 -11.83
C PRO A 120 -19.73 22.09 -10.81
N GLU A 121 -19.30 22.07 -9.55
CA GLU A 121 -19.89 22.94 -8.55
C GLU A 121 -19.76 24.34 -9.14
N GLU A 122 -20.89 24.96 -9.50
CA GLU A 122 -20.92 26.38 -9.78
C GLU A 122 -20.44 27.03 -8.49
N GLU A 123 -19.17 27.42 -8.49
CA GLU A 123 -18.51 28.01 -7.34
C GLU A 123 -19.43 29.09 -6.80
N THR A 124 -19.89 28.95 -5.57
CA THR A 124 -20.64 30.02 -4.91
C THR A 124 -19.62 31.16 -4.71
N GLN A 125 -19.66 32.14 -5.62
CA GLN A 125 -18.58 33.12 -5.84
C GLN A 125 -18.35 34.10 -4.68
N GLU A 126 -19.10 34.00 -3.58
CA GLU A 126 -19.27 35.15 -2.71
C GLU A 126 -18.17 35.33 -1.65
N HIS A 127 -17.35 34.31 -1.34
CA HIS A 127 -16.40 34.41 -0.22
C HIS A 127 -15.01 33.79 -0.39
N THR A 128 -14.67 33.18 -1.53
CA THR A 128 -13.30 32.67 -1.74
C THR A 128 -12.38 33.77 -2.28
N PRO A 129 -11.30 34.14 -1.57
CA PRO A 129 -10.34 35.11 -2.08
C PRO A 129 -9.70 34.57 -3.37
N ARG A 130 -9.72 35.37 -4.43
CA ARG A 130 -9.16 35.01 -5.75
C ARG A 130 -8.03 35.95 -6.14
N GLY A 131 -7.14 35.45 -7.00
CA GLY A 131 -6.04 36.24 -7.56
C GLY A 131 -5.15 36.82 -6.46
N ARG A 132 -4.97 38.14 -6.47
CA ARG A 132 -4.10 38.85 -5.52
C ARG A 132 -4.56 38.76 -4.06
N GLY A 133 -5.85 38.48 -3.81
CA GLY A 133 -6.35 38.24 -2.45
C GLY A 133 -5.73 37.01 -1.78
N LEU A 134 -5.18 36.07 -2.56
CA LEU A 134 -4.46 34.89 -2.03
C LEU A 134 -3.10 35.26 -1.43
N LEU A 135 -2.57 36.46 -1.71
CA LEU A 135 -1.29 36.91 -1.17
C LEU A 135 -1.38 37.26 0.32
N GLU A 136 -2.58 37.51 0.85
CA GLU A 136 -2.79 37.78 2.28
C GLU A 136 -2.42 36.57 3.16
N TYR A 137 -2.52 35.35 2.61
CA TYR A 137 -2.16 34.11 3.30
C TYR A 137 -0.73 33.65 3.02
N ALA A 138 -0.01 34.36 2.14
CA ALA A 138 1.33 33.98 1.77
C ALA A 138 2.32 34.33 2.88
N HIS A 139 3.23 33.40 3.19
CA HIS A 139 4.28 33.67 4.18
C HIS A 139 5.29 34.74 3.71
N ARG A 140 5.54 34.84 2.39
CA ARG A 140 6.47 35.81 1.79
C ARG A 140 5.92 36.34 0.47
N VAL A 141 5.86 37.66 0.36
CA VAL A 141 5.41 38.39 -0.85
C VAL A 141 6.38 39.53 -1.12
N LYS A 142 6.71 39.75 -2.40
CA LYS A 142 7.46 40.93 -2.85
C LYS A 142 6.84 41.43 -4.14
N GLU A 143 6.56 42.74 -4.20
CA GLU A 143 6.06 43.41 -5.41
C GLU A 143 4.88 42.65 -6.07
N GLU A 144 3.95 42.15 -5.24
CA GLU A 144 2.75 41.41 -5.67
C GLU A 144 2.95 39.96 -6.15
N PHE A 145 4.11 39.36 -5.89
CA PHE A 145 4.39 37.96 -6.23
C PHE A 145 4.82 37.13 -5.01
N TYR A 146 4.52 35.84 -5.05
CA TYR A 146 5.09 34.86 -4.13
C TYR A 146 6.61 34.80 -4.32
N VAL A 147 7.35 34.93 -3.23
CA VAL A 147 8.80 34.77 -3.25
C VAL A 147 9.13 33.37 -2.78
N VAL A 148 9.69 32.58 -3.69
CA VAL A 148 10.28 31.28 -3.39
C VAL A 148 11.78 31.44 -3.50
N ASP A 149 12.50 31.05 -2.45
CA ASP A 149 13.95 30.98 -2.49
C ASP A 149 14.31 29.87 -3.50
N THR A 150 14.70 30.26 -4.71
CA THR A 150 15.24 29.31 -5.66
C THR A 150 16.67 29.03 -5.25
N ASP A 151 16.94 27.83 -4.74
CA ASP A 151 18.31 27.38 -4.53
C ASP A 151 19.04 27.45 -5.88
N ALA A 152 19.89 28.48 -6.03
CA ALA A 152 20.80 28.60 -7.14
C ALA A 152 21.87 27.51 -6.96
N ARG A 153 21.62 26.34 -7.56
CA ARG A 153 22.53 25.19 -7.75
C ARG A 153 23.87 25.32 -7.00
N GLN A 154 23.95 24.67 -5.83
CA GLN A 154 25.22 24.21 -5.27
C GLN A 154 25.60 22.86 -5.88
#